data_AF-A0A0F3H086-F1
#
_entry.id   AF-A0A0F3H086-F1
#
_cell.length_a   1.000
_cell.length_b   1.000
_cell.length_c   1.000
_cell.angle_alpha   90.00
_cell.angle_beta   90.00
_cell.angle_gamma   90.00
#
_symmetry.space_group_name_H-M   'P 1'
#
loop_
_entity.id
_entity.type
_entity.pdbx_description
1 polymer ?
#
loop_
_entity_poly.entity_id
_entity_poly.type
_entity_poly.pdbx_seq_one_letter_code
_entity_poly.pdbx_strand_id
1 'polypeptide(L)' 'YVNEYESEIAPMLNEIVRDNRGVKIGSYPIMHNSNHRVMLTLESVDEAALTCAVDALLKGLGEKVVKID' A
#
# COMPACT_ATOMS: atom_id res chain seq x y z
N TYR A 1 1.92 -6.63 0.88
CA TYR A 1 0.77 -7.38 1.42
C TYR A 1 0.39 -6.82 2.77
N VAL A 2 -0.90 -6.80 3.11
CA VAL A 2 -1.44 -6.28 4.37
C VAL A 2 -2.41 -7.29 4.99
N ASN A 3 -2.46 -7.33 6.32
CA ASN A 3 -3.31 -8.24 7.09
C ASN A 3 -4.63 -7.62 7.55
N GLU A 4 -4.90 -6.37 7.15
CA GLU A 4 -6.09 -5.59 7.48
C GLU A 4 -7.14 -5.66 6.36
N TYR A 5 -8.37 -5.23 6.63
CA TYR A 5 -9.39 -5.11 5.58
C TYR A 5 -9.12 -3.90 4.67
N GLU A 6 -9.52 -4.01 3.41
CA GLU A 6 -9.41 -2.91 2.45
C GLU A 6 -10.06 -1.62 2.96
N SER A 7 -11.25 -1.72 3.57
CA SER A 7 -11.97 -0.57 4.12
C SER A 7 -11.21 0.17 5.22
N GLU A 8 -10.33 -0.52 5.95
CA GLU A 8 -9.54 0.08 7.04
C GLU A 8 -8.30 0.80 6.51
N ILE A 9 -7.70 0.27 5.43
CA ILE A 9 -6.50 0.87 4.83
C ILE A 9 -6.82 1.88 3.73
N ALA A 10 -7.99 1.80 3.08
CA ALA A 10 -8.37 2.67 1.98
C ALA A 10 -8.26 4.18 2.29
N PRO A 11 -8.67 4.68 3.47
CA PRO A 11 -8.46 6.08 3.82
C PRO A 11 -6.98 6.47 3.79
N MET A 12 -6.11 5.68 4.44
CA MET A 12 -4.67 5.92 4.48
C MET A 12 -4.04 5.87 3.08
N LEU A 13 -4.40 4.88 2.26
CA LEU A 13 -3.90 4.76 0.88
C LEU A 13 -4.28 5.99 0.04
N ASN A 14 -5.50 6.49 0.21
CA ASN A 14 -5.94 7.72 -0.47
C ASN A 14 -5.15 8.94 -0.04
N GLU A 15 -4.75 9.05 1.24
CA GLU A 15 -3.88 10.14 1.69
C GLU A 15 -2.49 10.05 1.05
N ILE A 16 -1.91 8.85 0.97
CA ILE A 16 -0.60 8.63 0.34
C ILE A 16 -0.64 9.02 -1.15
N VAL A 17 -1.70 8.62 -1.89
CA VAL A 17 -1.87 9.01 -3.30
C VAL A 17 -2.06 10.52 -3.45
N ARG A 18 -2.81 11.15 -2.54
CA ARG A 18 -3.04 12.60 -2.56
C ARG A 18 -1.74 13.38 -2.33
N ASP A 19 -0.91 12.92 -1.42
CA ASP A 19 0.34 13.60 -1.03
C ASP A 19 1.49 13.31 -2.00
N ASN A 20 1.45 12.18 -2.71
CA ASN A 20 2.45 11.78 -3.69
C ASN A 20 1.88 11.82 -5.11
N ARG A 21 1.87 13.02 -5.72
CA ARG A 21 1.38 13.21 -7.09
C ARG A 21 2.16 12.34 -8.07
N GLY A 22 1.45 11.48 -8.81
CA GLY A 22 2.04 10.60 -9.82
C GLY A 22 2.14 9.13 -9.39
N VAL A 23 1.89 8.83 -8.11
CA VAL A 23 1.81 7.46 -7.60
C VAL A 23 0.39 6.92 -7.76
N LYS A 24 0.28 5.70 -8.27
CA LYS A 24 -0.95 4.91 -8.34
C LYS A 24 -0.84 3.77 -7.35
N ILE A 25 -1.89 3.56 -6.57
CA ILE A 25 -2.00 2.43 -5.65
C ILE A 25 -3.16 1.54 -6.11
N GLY A 26 -2.87 0.25 -6.31
CA GLY A 26 -3.88 -0.79 -6.51
C GLY A 26 -4.04 -1.62 -5.25
N SER A 27 -5.28 -1.92 -4.86
CA SER A 27 -5.62 -2.82 -3.75
C SER A 27 -6.39 -4.04 -4.28
N TYR A 28 -5.92 -5.24 -3.93
CA TYR A 28 -6.52 -6.51 -4.35
C TYR A 28 -6.78 -7.41 -3.14
N PRO A 29 -8.04 -7.68 -2.77
CA PRO A 29 -8.35 -8.57 -1.66
C PRO A 29 -8.02 -10.03 -2.00
N ILE A 30 -7.45 -10.76 -1.05
CA ILE A 30 -7.07 -12.17 -1.17
C ILE A 30 -8.03 -13.00 -0.33
N MET A 31 -8.94 -13.73 -0.99
CA MET A 31 -9.99 -14.49 -0.31
C MET A 31 -9.53 -15.84 0.27
N HIS A 32 -8.40 -16.39 -0.21
CA HIS A 32 -7.98 -17.78 0.06
C HIS A 32 -6.67 -17.90 0.86
N ASN A 33 -6.19 -16.83 1.49
CA ASN A 33 -4.91 -16.83 2.18
C ASN A 33 -5.06 -16.37 3.64
N SER A 34 -4.67 -17.22 4.59
CA SER A 34 -4.86 -16.96 6.03
C SER A 34 -3.89 -15.92 6.58
N ASN A 35 -2.74 -15.73 5.92
CA ASN A 35 -1.68 -14.87 6.43
C ASN A 35 -1.75 -13.44 5.91
N HIS A 36 -2.38 -13.20 4.75
CA HIS A 36 -2.45 -11.88 4.11
C HIS A 36 -3.83 -11.67 3.48
N ARG A 37 -4.43 -10.51 3.74
CA ARG A 37 -5.80 -10.19 3.32
C ARG A 37 -5.84 -9.31 2.09
N VAL A 38 -4.86 -8.42 1.90
CA VAL A 38 -4.83 -7.49 0.77
C VAL A 38 -3.44 -7.44 0.16
N MET A 39 -3.36 -7.59 -1.17
CA MET A 39 -2.19 -7.25 -1.94
C MET A 39 -2.27 -5.78 -2.37
N LEU A 40 -1.18 -5.04 -2.15
CA LEU A 40 -1.06 -3.66 -2.59
C LEU A 40 0.00 -3.57 -3.67
N THR A 41 -0.30 -2.86 -4.74
CA THR A 41 0.65 -2.53 -5.81
C THR A 41 0.84 -1.01 -5.84
N LEU A 42 2.09 -0.56 -5.90
CA LEU A 42 2.41 0.86 -6.05
C LEU A 42 3.17 1.04 -7.36
N GLU A 43 2.69 1.97 -8.18
CA GLU A 43 3.27 2.25 -9.49
C GLU A 43 3.44 3.76 -9.64
N SER A 44 4.57 4.19 -10.20
CA SER A 44 4.85 5.60 -10.47
C SER A 44 5.76 5.71 -11.68
N VAL A 45 5.67 6.85 -12.37
CA VAL A 45 6.66 7.24 -13.39
C VAL A 45 7.91 7.87 -12.77
N ASP A 46 7.79 8.36 -11.54
CA ASP A 46 8.87 8.96 -10.76
C ASP A 46 9.27 7.99 -9.63
N GLU A 47 10.51 7.51 -9.71
CA GLU A 47 11.12 6.59 -8.75
C GLU A 47 11.25 7.22 -7.34
N ALA A 48 11.52 8.52 -7.26
CA ALA A 48 11.62 9.22 -5.98
C ALA A 48 10.24 9.29 -5.31
N ALA A 49 9.19 9.61 -6.08
CA ALA A 49 7.82 9.62 -5.59
C ALA A 49 7.35 8.22 -5.15
N LEU A 50 7.73 7.17 -5.90
CA LEU A 50 7.45 5.78 -5.52
C LEU A 50 8.10 5.42 -4.20
N THR A 51 9.38 5.78 -4.04
CA THR A 51 10.15 5.50 -2.83
C THR A 51 9.55 6.21 -1.61
N CYS A 52 9.17 7.49 -1.77
CA CYS A 52 8.48 8.25 -0.72
C CYS A 52 7.13 7.63 -0.34
N ALA A 53 6.33 7.21 -1.32
CA ALA A 53 5.05 6.56 -1.05
C ALA A 53 5.20 5.20 -0.35
N VAL A 54 6.20 4.41 -0.73
CA VAL A 54 6.52 3.14 -0.05
C VAL A 54 6.96 3.39 1.39
N ASP A 55 7.82 4.38 1.64
CA ASP A 55 8.26 4.73 3.00
C ASP A 55 7.10 5.23 3.87
N ALA A 56 6.23 6.09 3.32
CA ALA A 56 5.01 6.54 3.99
C ALA A 56 4.08 5.38 4.35
N LEU A 57 3.91 4.43 3.42
CA LEU A 57 3.09 3.25 3.62
C LEU A 57 3.66 2.32 4.70
N LEU A 58 4.96 2.08 4.68
CA LEU A 58 5.65 1.28 5.70
C LEU A 58 5.59 1.94 7.08
N LYS A 59 5.72 3.27 7.15
CA LYS A 59 5.56 4.01 8.41
C LYS A 59 4.13 3.97 8.94
N GLY A 60 3.12 4.06 8.06
CA GLY A 60 1.71 4.10 8.44
C GLY A 60 1.18 2.73 8.90
N LEU A 61 1.56 1.66 8.21
CA LEU A 61 1.08 0.31 8.51
C LEU A 61 2.03 -0.50 9.40
N GLY A 62 3.30 -0.11 9.50
CA GLY A 62 4.29 -0.76 10.36
C GLY A 62 4.47 -2.25 10.05
N GLU A 63 4.49 -3.08 11.10
CA GLU A 63 4.66 -4.53 11.01
C GLU A 63 3.50 -5.25 10.30
N LYS A 64 2.41 -4.54 9.96
CA LYS A 64 1.25 -5.09 9.24
C LYS A 64 1.50 -5.22 7.73
N VAL A 65 2.61 -4.71 7.22
CA VAL A 65 3.00 -4.79 5.80
C VAL A 65 4.15 -5.76 5.59
N VAL A 66 3.98 -6.66 4.64
CA VAL A 66 5.06 -7.47 4.08
C VAL A 66 5.37 -7.00 2.67
N LYS A 67 6.59 -6.50 2.46
CA LYS A 67 7.14 -6.19 1.13
C LYS A 67 7.73 -7.47 0.52
N ILE A 68 7.45 -7.73 -0.75
CA ILE A 68 8.11 -8.77 -1.54
C ILE A 68 8.80 -8.06 -2.69
N ASP A 69 10.11 -8.25 -2.82
CA ASP A 69 10.96 -7.76 -3.92
C ASP A 69 10.96 -8.72 -5.11
#